data_AF-C6LX21-F1
#
_entry.id   AF-C6LX21-F1
#
_cell.length_a   1.000
_cell.length_b   1.000
_cell.length_c   1.000
_cell.angle_alpha   90.00
_cell.angle_beta   90.00
_cell.angle_gamma   90.00
#
_symmetry.space_group_name_H-M   'P 1'
#
loop_
_entity.id
_entity.type
_entity.pdbx_description
1 polymer ?
#
loop_
_entity_poly.entity_id
_entity_poly.type
_entity_poly.pdbx_seq_one_letter_code
_entity_poly.pdbx_strand_id
1 'polypeptide(L)' 'MRVFDDDMRGRKFDNFQFVNFTEIEMKAGKCENPELVLATAMMQEVPSQFSFIKKLGYLK' A
#
# COMPACT_ATOMS: atom_id res chain seq x y z
N MET A 1 11.86 -2.46 -6.33
CA MET A 1 10.86 -1.95 -5.37
C MET A 1 9.89 -3.03 -4.92
N ARG A 2 9.31 -3.84 -5.83
CA ARG A 2 8.43 -4.97 -5.46
C ARG A 2 9.03 -5.97 -4.44
N VAL A 3 10.35 -6.21 -4.46
CA VAL A 3 11.00 -7.08 -3.46
C VAL A 3 10.84 -6.56 -2.01
N PHE A 4 10.72 -5.25 -1.81
CA PHE A 4 10.48 -4.67 -0.47
C PHE A 4 9.01 -4.76 -0.04
N ASP A 5 8.11 -4.87 -1.02
CA ASP A 5 6.66 -5.06 -0.91
C ASP A 5 6.39 -6.50 -0.44
N ASP A 6 6.80 -7.48 -1.27
CA ASP A 6 6.35 -8.87 -1.14
C ASP A 6 7.34 -9.77 -0.38
N ASP A 7 8.65 -9.57 -0.58
CA ASP A 7 9.68 -10.58 -0.29
C ASP A 7 10.59 -10.24 0.89
N MET A 8 10.33 -9.14 1.61
CA MET A 8 11.16 -8.72 2.71
C MET A 8 11.00 -9.67 3.91
N ARG A 9 12.08 -10.39 4.25
CA ARG A 9 12.13 -11.32 5.38
C ARG A 9 12.50 -10.63 6.69
N GLY A 10 12.04 -11.18 7.82
CA GLY A 10 12.42 -10.74 9.17
C GLY A 10 11.59 -9.57 9.74
N ARG A 11 10.67 -9.01 8.96
CA ARG A 11 9.69 -8.02 9.44
C ARG A 11 8.54 -8.70 10.18
N LYS A 12 8.02 -8.00 11.19
CA LYS A 12 6.94 -8.52 12.08
C LYS A 12 5.56 -8.52 11.41
N PHE A 13 5.37 -7.67 10.40
CA PHE A 13 4.18 -7.59 9.57
C PHE A 13 4.53 -6.88 8.27
N ASP A 14 3.61 -6.89 7.31
CA ASP A 14 3.75 -6.12 6.10
C ASP A 14 3.67 -4.63 6.38
N ASN A 15 4.76 -3.90 6.24
CA ASN A 15 4.88 -2.50 6.64
C ASN A 15 5.42 -1.59 5.54
N PHE A 16 5.48 -2.08 4.30
CA PHE A 16 6.00 -1.33 3.17
C PHE A 16 5.16 -1.67 1.95
N GLN A 17 4.54 -0.65 1.37
CA GLN A 17 3.79 -0.79 0.13
C GLN A 17 4.49 -0.08 -1.02
N PHE A 18 4.67 -0.73 -2.17
CA PHE A 18 5.10 -0.08 -3.40
C PHE A 18 3.94 0.22 -4.35
N VAL A 19 3.82 1.48 -4.78
CA VAL A 19 2.88 1.88 -5.84
C VAL A 19 3.66 2.38 -7.06
N ASN A 20 3.45 1.71 -8.20
CA ASN A 20 3.99 2.16 -9.47
C ASN A 20 3.14 3.32 -10.03
N PHE A 21 3.51 4.55 -9.67
CA PHE A 21 2.76 5.75 -10.04
C PHE A 21 2.48 5.86 -11.54
N THR A 22 3.50 5.69 -12.39
CA THR A 22 3.35 5.80 -13.85
C THR A 22 2.36 4.77 -14.41
N GLU A 23 2.43 3.53 -13.94
CA GLU A 23 1.49 2.48 -14.36
C GLU A 23 0.06 2.77 -13.91
N ILE A 24 -0.11 3.30 -12.70
CA ILE A 24 -1.41 3.65 -12.15
C ILE A 24 -2.01 4.85 -12.90
N GLU A 25 -1.24 5.90 -13.18
CA GLU A 25 -1.72 7.04 -13.98
C GLU A 25 -2.16 6.61 -15.39
N MET A 26 -1.41 5.73 -16.05
CA MET A 26 -1.78 5.20 -17.36
C MET A 26 -3.11 4.44 -17.34
N LYS A 27 -3.45 3.75 -16.24
CA LYS A 27 -4.74 3.07 -16.04
C LYS A 27 -5.83 4.08 -15.67
N ALA A 28 -5.52 4.99 -14.75
CA ALA A 28 -6.43 5.98 -14.21
C ALA A 28 -6.95 6.95 -15.29
N GLY A 29 -6.14 7.30 -16.29
CA GLY A 29 -6.56 8.14 -17.42
C GLY A 29 -7.71 7.59 -18.27
N LYS A 30 -8.13 6.33 -18.04
CA LYS A 30 -9.30 5.70 -18.67
C LYS A 30 -10.53 5.64 -17.76
N CYS A 31 -10.43 6.15 -16.54
CA CYS A 31 -11.47 6.09 -15.52
C CYS A 31 -12.08 7.49 -15.31
N GLU A 32 -13.34 7.53 -14.89
CA GLU A 32 -14.04 8.78 -14.56
C GLU A 32 -13.41 9.49 -13.34
N ASN A 33 -12.84 8.72 -12.41
CA ASN A 33 -12.25 9.24 -11.17
C ASN A 33 -10.79 8.78 -11.03
N PRO A 34 -9.84 9.37 -11.78
CA PRO A 34 -8.44 8.94 -11.78
C PRO A 34 -7.76 9.07 -10.41
N GLU A 35 -8.07 10.14 -9.68
CA GLU A 35 -7.60 10.42 -8.31
C GLU A 35 -7.93 9.25 -7.36
N LEU A 36 -9.12 8.67 -7.51
CA LEU A 36 -9.61 7.60 -6.65
C LEU A 36 -8.88 6.28 -6.91
N VAL A 37 -8.49 6.03 -8.16
CA VAL A 37 -7.70 4.85 -8.53
C VAL A 37 -6.32 4.93 -7.88
N LEU A 38 -5.69 6.10 -7.94
CA LEU A 38 -4.41 6.33 -7.28
C LEU A 38 -4.51 6.24 -5.76
N ALA A 39 -5.48 6.93 -5.16
CA ALA A 39 -5.68 6.90 -3.71
C ALA A 39 -5.95 5.49 -3.19
N THR A 40 -6.75 4.70 -3.91
CA THR A 40 -7.03 3.31 -3.57
C THR A 40 -5.76 2.46 -3.64
N ALA A 41 -4.96 2.62 -4.70
CA ALA A 41 -3.67 1.95 -4.80
C ALA A 41 -2.75 2.34 -3.64
N MET A 42 -2.65 3.63 -3.28
CA MET A 42 -1.80 4.09 -2.17
C MET A 42 -2.22 3.63 -0.78
N MET A 43 -3.52 3.35 -0.57
CA MET A 43 -4.07 3.04 0.75
C MET A 43 -4.37 1.55 0.95
N GLN A 44 -4.09 0.70 -0.05
CA GLN A 44 -4.52 -0.70 -0.08
C GLN A 44 -4.08 -1.51 1.16
N GLU A 45 -2.87 -1.30 1.67
CA GLU A 45 -2.35 -2.07 2.81
C GLU A 45 -2.54 -1.39 4.16
N VAL A 46 -2.84 -0.09 4.17
CA VAL A 46 -2.95 0.72 5.40
C VAL A 46 -3.91 0.11 6.44
N PRO A 47 -5.10 -0.44 6.08
CA PRO A 47 -5.98 -1.08 7.06
C PRO A 47 -5.33 -2.27 7.78
N SER A 48 -4.59 -3.10 7.04
CA SER A 48 -3.90 -4.26 7.61
C SER A 48 -2.71 -3.84 8.46
N GLN A 49 -1.92 -2.87 7.97
CA GLN A 49 -0.81 -2.26 8.68
C GLN A 49 -1.26 -1.67 10.02
N PHE A 50 -2.37 -0.91 10.02
CA PHE A 50 -2.96 -0.35 11.24
C PHE A 50 -3.37 -1.46 12.23
N SER A 51 -4.01 -2.53 11.75
CA SER A 51 -4.39 -3.68 12.60
C SER A 51 -3.18 -4.31 13.28
N PHE A 52 -2.07 -4.51 12.54
CA PHE A 52 -0.84 -5.04 13.10
C PHE A 52 -0.18 -4.10 14.09
N ILE A 53 -0.12 -2.80 13.78
CA ILE A 53 0.42 -1.76 14.67
C ILE A 53 -0.33 -1.75 16.01
N LYS A 54 -1.67 -1.85 15.99
CA LYS A 54 -2.48 -1.96 17.22
C LYS A 54 -2.20 -3.27 17.98
N LYS A 55 -2.18 -4.41 17.28
CA LYS A 55 -1.92 -5.74 17.89
C LYS A 55 -0.53 -5.83 18.52
N LEU A 56 0.48 -5.22 17.91
CA LEU A 56 1.86 -5.19 18.40
C LEU A 56 2.08 -4.12 19.49
N GLY A 57 1.07 -3.30 19.80
CA GLY A 57 1.16 -2.26 20.83
C GLY A 57 2.01 -1.06 20.43
N TYR A 58 2.25 -0.84 19.14
CA TYR A 58 3.04 0.30 18.65
C TYR A 58 2.24 1.61 18.66
N LEU A 59 0.92 1.52 18.56
CA LEU A 59 0.01 2.65 18.68
C LEU A 59 -0.94 2.41 19.86
N LYS A 60 -0.81 3.24 20.89
CA LYS A 60 -1.66 3.22 22.07
C LYS A 60 -3.09 3.62 21.71
#